data_AF-A0A8J4T400-F1
#
_entry.id   AF-A0A8J4T400-F1
#
_cell.length_a   1.000
_cell.length_b   1.000
_cell.length_c   1.000
_cell.angle_alpha   90.00
_cell.angle_beta   90.00
_cell.angle_gamma   90.00
#
_symmetry.space_group_name_H-M   'P 1'
#
loop_
_entity.id
_entity.type
_entity.pdbx_description
1 polymer ?
#
loop_
_entity_poly.entity_id
_entity_poly.type
_entity_poly.pdbx_seq_one_letter_code
_entity_poly.pdbx_strand_id
1 'polypeptide(L)'
;MRVMLDAHPMIRCGAEPLVTFDLLKIRHSKNDQWKRVAKEAGVYPEVYDHAVAAYILKVIEEMGPSAKYLCHKEPVTTPYFKYLAFLFPKSKRRLIVGGKGNETERALRRWETMVKTIMEDCNSIGLDRCITIRYERLVLESELEMKRLFSK
;
A
#
# COMPACT_ATOMS: atom_id res chain seq x y z
N MET A 1 12.87 2.41 3.50
CA MET A 1 12.28 3.73 3.77
C MET A 1 11.39 3.81 5.01
N ARG A 2 10.55 2.82 5.36
CA ARG A 2 9.68 2.94 6.56
C ARG A 2 10.41 3.38 7.83
N VAL A 3 11.63 2.87 8.06
CA VAL A 3 12.49 3.25 9.18
C VAL A 3 12.93 4.73 9.12
N MET A 4 13.19 5.26 7.92
CA MET A 4 13.49 6.69 7.74
C MET A 4 12.27 7.57 8.02
N LEU A 5 11.06 7.06 7.78
CA LEU A 5 9.82 7.75 8.13
C LEU A 5 9.54 7.67 9.64
N ASP A 6 9.76 6.52 10.27
CA ASP A 6 9.63 6.31 11.72
C ASP A 6 10.58 7.21 12.54
N ALA A 7 11.70 7.65 11.96
CA ALA A 7 12.60 8.61 12.61
C ALA A 7 12.01 10.02 12.75
N HIS A 8 10.95 10.36 12.02
CA HIS A 8 10.31 11.67 12.11
C HIS A 8 9.37 11.70 13.34
N PRO A 9 9.44 12.72 14.22
CA PRO A 9 8.70 12.76 15.51
C PRO A 9 7.17 12.82 15.40
N MET A 10 6.63 12.84 14.18
CA MET A 10 5.19 12.94 13.91
C MET A 10 4.67 11.77 13.08
N ILE A 11 5.54 10.87 12.62
CA ILE A 11 5.18 9.78 11.73
C ILE A 11 5.46 8.46 12.44
N ARG A 12 4.51 7.53 12.38
CA ARG A 12 4.69 6.16 12.86
C ARG A 12 4.18 5.17 11.82
N CYS A 13 5.10 4.43 11.22
CA CYS A 13 4.85 3.27 10.38
C CYS A 13 4.78 1.99 11.23
N GLY A 14 5.79 1.73 12.06
CA GLY A 14 5.86 0.47 12.81
C GLY A 14 6.15 -0.75 11.94
N ALA A 15 5.98 -1.95 12.51
CA ALA A 15 6.21 -3.24 11.86
C ALA A 15 5.21 -3.52 10.72
N GLU A 16 5.42 -4.60 9.97
CA GLU A 16 4.41 -5.04 9.00
C GLU A 16 3.23 -5.68 9.74
N PRO A 17 1.96 -5.35 9.42
CA PRO A 17 0.80 -5.92 10.12
C PRO A 17 0.57 -7.42 9.84
N LEU A 18 0.97 -7.91 8.66
CA LEU A 18 0.80 -9.29 8.16
C LEU A 18 -0.67 -9.73 7.94
N VAL A 19 -1.63 -9.12 8.64
CA VAL A 19 -3.07 -9.44 8.55
C VAL A 19 -3.78 -8.71 7.40
N THR A 20 -3.19 -7.63 6.87
CA THR A 20 -3.82 -6.82 5.82
C THR A 20 -3.98 -7.63 4.54
N PHE A 21 -2.94 -8.36 4.16
CA PHE A 21 -2.96 -9.18 2.94
C PHE A 21 -4.03 -10.28 3.00
N ASP A 22 -4.18 -10.96 4.13
CA ASP A 22 -5.17 -12.01 4.30
C ASP A 22 -6.60 -11.47 4.17
N LEU A 23 -6.88 -10.32 4.81
CA LEU A 23 -8.17 -9.66 4.67
C LEU A 23 -8.46 -9.25 3.22
N LEU A 24 -7.48 -8.65 2.54
CA LEU A 24 -7.62 -8.24 1.14
C LEU A 24 -7.86 -9.44 0.23
N LYS A 25 -7.17 -10.56 0.47
CA LYS A 25 -7.37 -11.82 -0.26
C LYS A 25 -8.79 -12.36 -0.05
N ILE A 26 -9.33 -12.31 1.17
CA ILE A 26 -10.72 -12.72 1.44
C ILE A 26 -11.71 -11.82 0.70
N ARG A 27 -11.50 -10.49 0.72
CA ARG A 27 -12.36 -9.52 0.04
C ARG A 27 -12.41 -9.74 -1.49
N HIS A 28 -11.29 -10.12 -2.10
CA HIS A 28 -11.15 -10.27 -3.56
C HIS A 28 -11.36 -11.70 -4.05
N SER A 29 -11.42 -12.71 -3.17
CA SER A 29 -11.68 -14.11 -3.57
C SER A 29 -13.15 -14.42 -3.85
N LYS A 30 -14.06 -13.48 -3.57
CA LYS A 30 -15.50 -13.69 -3.73
C LYS A 30 -15.89 -13.74 -5.22
N ASN A 31 -16.49 -14.85 -5.63
CA ASN A 31 -17.02 -15.03 -6.99
C ASN A 31 -18.35 -14.27 -7.19
N ASP A 32 -18.82 -14.22 -8.43
CA ASP A 32 -20.02 -13.43 -8.77
C ASP A 32 -21.32 -14.02 -8.20
N GLN A 33 -21.36 -15.34 -7.99
CA GLN A 33 -22.47 -15.98 -7.29
C GLN A 33 -22.56 -15.50 -5.84
N TRP A 34 -21.44 -15.51 -5.10
CA TRP A 34 -21.40 -15.02 -3.72
C TRP A 34 -21.80 -13.54 -3.66
N LYS A 35 -21.29 -12.70 -4.57
CA LYS A 35 -21.64 -11.27 -4.64
C LYS A 35 -23.13 -11.07 -4.87
N ARG A 36 -23.78 -11.93 -5.67
CA ARG A 36 -25.22 -11.86 -5.95
C ARG A 36 -26.04 -12.21 -4.70
N VAL A 37 -25.72 -13.33 -4.06
CA VAL A 37 -26.38 -13.77 -2.81
C VAL A 37 -26.21 -12.73 -1.71
N ALA A 38 -25.01 -12.16 -1.57
CA ALA A 38 -24.75 -11.10 -0.61
C ALA A 38 -25.65 -9.87 -0.86
N LYS A 39 -25.78 -9.43 -2.13
CA LYS A 39 -26.66 -8.33 -2.51
C LYS A 39 -28.13 -8.62 -2.25
N GLU A 40 -28.61 -9.84 -2.53
CA GLU A 40 -29.98 -10.28 -2.23
C GLU A 40 -30.27 -10.25 -0.72
N ALA A 41 -29.25 -10.50 0.12
CA ALA A 41 -29.32 -10.35 1.57
C ALA A 41 -29.11 -8.90 2.07
N GLY A 42 -29.05 -7.91 1.19
CA GLY A 42 -28.82 -6.50 1.54
C GLY A 42 -27.38 -6.15 1.89
N VAL A 43 -26.42 -7.06 1.68
CA VAL A 43 -24.99 -6.83 1.90
C VAL A 43 -24.34 -6.34 0.60
N TYR A 44 -24.40 -5.02 0.39
CA TYR A 44 -23.82 -4.38 -0.79
C TYR A 44 -22.28 -4.27 -0.71
N PRO A 45 -21.59 -4.17 -1.86
CA PRO A 45 -20.12 -4.08 -1.89
C PRO A 45 -19.53 -2.98 -0.99
N GLU A 46 -20.21 -1.84 -0.88
CA GLU A 46 -19.80 -0.68 -0.09
C GLU A 46 -19.75 -1.00 1.41
N VAL A 47 -20.66 -1.84 1.90
CA VAL A 47 -20.64 -2.30 3.30
C VAL A 47 -19.38 -3.10 3.56
N TYR A 48 -18.99 -3.97 2.62
CA TYR A 48 -17.76 -4.74 2.75
C TYR A 48 -16.52 -3.84 2.66
N ASP A 49 -16.54 -2.86 1.77
CA ASP A 49 -15.43 -1.92 1.60
C ASP A 49 -15.22 -1.07 2.87
N HIS A 50 -16.31 -0.59 3.49
CA HIS A 50 -16.26 0.09 4.79
C HIS A 50 -15.72 -0.82 5.90
N ALA A 51 -16.16 -2.07 5.97
CA ALA A 51 -15.67 -3.03 6.97
C ALA A 51 -14.17 -3.33 6.79
N VAL A 52 -13.71 -3.48 5.55
CA VAL A 52 -12.29 -3.70 5.24
C VAL A 52 -11.46 -2.47 5.62
N ALA A 53 -11.91 -1.26 5.25
CA ALA A 53 -11.21 -0.02 5.60
C ALA A 53 -11.12 0.18 7.12
N ALA A 54 -12.22 -0.06 7.85
CA ALA A 54 -12.27 0.05 9.30
C ALA A 54 -11.32 -0.94 9.99
N TYR A 55 -11.28 -2.19 9.54
CA TYR A 55 -10.36 -3.19 10.09
C TYR A 55 -8.90 -2.76 9.89
N ILE A 56 -8.52 -2.38 8.66
CA ILE A 56 -7.14 -1.98 8.34
C ILE A 56 -6.74 -0.75 9.15
N LEU A 57 -7.62 0.26 9.24
CA LEU A 57 -7.37 1.46 10.04
C LEU A 57 -7.16 1.11 11.51
N LYS A 58 -8.04 0.27 12.08
CA LYS A 58 -7.94 -0.11 13.48
C LYS A 58 -6.65 -0.87 13.79
N VAL A 59 -6.22 -1.76 12.90
CA VAL A 59 -4.91 -2.43 13.02
C VAL A 59 -3.78 -1.41 13.01
N ILE A 60 -3.78 -0.45 12.09
CA ILE A 60 -2.76 0.61 12.00
C ILE A 60 -2.74 1.47 13.27
N GLU A 61 -3.91 1.79 13.85
CA GLU A 61 -4.02 2.60 15.06
C GLU A 61 -3.46 1.87 16.29
N GLU A 62 -3.84 0.61 16.49
CA GLU A 62 -3.59 -0.14 17.73
C GLU A 62 -2.24 -0.87 17.77
N MET A 63 -1.59 -1.09 16.63
CA MET A 63 -0.32 -1.84 16.56
C MET A 63 0.92 -1.09 17.09
N GLY A 64 0.75 0.11 17.65
CA GLY A 64 1.85 0.89 18.18
C GLY A 64 1.42 2.23 18.80
N PRO A 65 2.38 3.06 19.23
CA PRO A 65 2.08 4.36 19.83
C PRO A 65 1.30 5.29 18.90
N SER A 66 0.56 6.22 19.50
CA SER A 66 -0.12 7.29 18.76
C SER A 66 0.89 8.23 18.08
N ALA A 67 0.55 8.70 16.88
CA ALA A 67 1.31 9.70 16.14
C ALA A 67 0.37 10.52 15.26
N LYS A 68 0.79 11.73 14.89
CA LYS A 68 0.00 12.63 14.03
C LYS A 68 -0.23 12.06 12.63
N TYR A 69 0.74 11.34 12.09
CA TYR A 69 0.63 10.67 10.80
C TYR A 69 0.93 9.18 10.96
N LEU A 70 -0.06 8.36 10.64
CA LEU A 70 0.09 6.91 10.64
C LEU A 70 0.48 6.43 9.25
N CYS A 71 1.30 5.39 9.22
CA CYS A 71 1.83 4.80 8.00
C CYS A 71 1.58 3.29 8.01
N HIS A 72 1.41 2.73 6.82
CA HIS A 72 1.22 1.30 6.60
C HIS A 72 2.24 0.82 5.57
N LYS A 73 3.00 -0.23 5.91
CA LYS A 73 3.96 -0.87 5.01
C LYS A 73 3.80 -2.38 5.07
N GLU A 74 3.33 -2.96 3.98
CA GLU A 74 3.22 -4.41 3.81
C GLU A 74 3.43 -4.76 2.32
N PRO A 75 4.63 -5.20 1.89
CA PRO A 75 4.95 -5.34 0.48
C PRO A 75 4.04 -6.32 -0.27
N VAL A 76 3.48 -7.31 0.41
CA VAL A 76 2.59 -8.31 -0.19
C VAL A 76 1.21 -7.76 -0.55
N THR A 77 0.79 -6.60 -0.03
CA THR A 77 -0.51 -5.99 -0.37
C THR A 77 -0.49 -5.22 -1.69
N THR A 78 0.65 -5.20 -2.36
CA THR A 78 0.91 -4.48 -3.59
C THR A 78 -0.05 -4.80 -4.75
N PRO A 79 -0.55 -6.04 -4.95
CA PRO A 79 -1.59 -6.30 -5.95
C PRO A 79 -2.93 -5.56 -5.71
N TYR A 80 -3.13 -5.03 -4.50
CA TYR A 80 -4.32 -4.29 -4.09
C TYR A 80 -4.08 -2.77 -4.00
N PHE A 81 -3.00 -2.26 -4.60
CA PHE A 81 -2.55 -0.87 -4.44
C PHE A 81 -3.64 0.15 -4.81
N LYS A 82 -4.32 -0.07 -5.94
CA LYS A 82 -5.45 0.77 -6.38
C LYS A 82 -6.67 0.65 -5.48
N TYR A 83 -6.99 -0.56 -5.00
CA TYR A 83 -8.11 -0.76 -4.07
C TYR A 83 -7.85 -0.09 -2.72
N LEU A 84 -6.64 -0.17 -2.18
CA LEU A 84 -6.25 0.58 -0.99
C LEU A 84 -6.37 2.10 -1.24
N ALA A 85 -6.11 2.58 -2.45
CA ALA A 85 -6.31 3.99 -2.84
C ALA A 85 -7.76 4.41 -2.87
N PHE A 86 -8.64 3.51 -3.27
CA PHE A 86 -10.07 3.69 -3.20
C PHE A 86 -10.55 3.75 -1.73
N LEU A 87 -10.14 2.80 -0.88
CA LEU A 87 -10.57 2.75 0.53
C LEU A 87 -10.10 3.95 1.37
N PHE A 88 -8.91 4.48 1.08
CA PHE A 88 -8.32 5.56 1.85
C PHE A 88 -8.06 6.78 0.95
N PRO A 89 -9.09 7.57 0.62
CA PRO A 89 -9.00 8.69 -0.33
C PRO A 89 -8.02 9.79 0.13
N LYS A 90 -7.84 9.96 1.44
CA LYS A 90 -6.89 10.94 2.00
C LYS A 90 -5.46 10.42 2.17
N SER A 91 -5.22 9.12 1.97
CA SER A 91 -3.87 8.57 2.15
C SER A 91 -2.97 8.84 0.96
N LYS A 92 -1.70 9.14 1.26
CA LYS A 92 -0.61 9.27 0.29
C LYS A 92 0.16 7.96 0.19
N ARG A 93 0.64 7.64 -1.00
CA ARG A 93 1.39 6.42 -1.33
C ARG A 93 2.81 6.75 -1.75
N ARG A 94 3.75 5.94 -1.26
CA ARG A 94 5.18 6.04 -1.55
C ARG A 94 5.62 4.69 -2.12
N LEU A 95 5.72 4.61 -3.44
CA LEU A 95 6.13 3.40 -4.14
C LEU A 95 7.66 3.40 -4.28
N ILE A 96 8.33 2.42 -3.70
CA ILE A 96 9.78 2.25 -3.85
C ILE A 96 10.02 1.24 -4.97
N VAL A 97 10.79 1.64 -5.96
CA VAL A 97 11.25 0.78 -7.07
C VAL A 97 12.76 0.74 -7.01
N GLY A 98 13.34 -0.46 -6.95
CA GLY A 98 14.78 -0.67 -7.02
C GLY A 98 15.10 -1.75 -8.04
N GLY A 99 16.32 -1.74 -8.54
CA GLY A 99 16.86 -2.77 -9.41
C GLY A 99 16.97 -4.11 -8.69
N LYS A 100 16.92 -5.19 -9.48
CA LYS A 100 17.18 -6.55 -9.01
C LYS A 100 18.55 -7.03 -9.47
N GLY A 101 19.31 -7.59 -8.55
CA GLY A 101 20.56 -8.31 -8.83
C GLY A 101 20.33 -9.80 -9.11
N ASN A 102 21.34 -10.45 -9.69
CA ASN A 102 21.47 -11.88 -10.09
C ASN A 102 20.32 -12.83 -9.70
N GLU A 103 19.21 -12.75 -10.44
CA GLU A 103 18.03 -13.58 -10.26
C GLU A 103 17.76 -14.45 -11.51
N THR A 104 17.08 -15.59 -11.31
CA THR A 104 16.60 -16.40 -12.43
C THR A 104 15.71 -15.59 -13.37
N GLU A 105 15.71 -15.91 -14.67
CA GLU A 105 14.84 -15.27 -15.67
C GLU A 105 13.36 -15.24 -15.23
N ARG A 106 12.90 -16.34 -14.61
CA ARG A 106 11.53 -16.45 -14.10
C ARG A 106 11.21 -15.41 -13.01
N ALA A 107 12.16 -15.15 -12.11
CA ALA A 107 11.99 -14.18 -11.03
C ALA A 107 12.05 -12.74 -11.56
N LEU A 108 12.89 -12.49 -12.58
CA LEU A 108 12.95 -11.21 -13.29
C LEU A 108 11.63 -10.90 -14.02
N ARG A 109 11.08 -11.86 -14.80
CA ARG A 109 9.79 -11.68 -15.49
C ARG A 109 8.62 -11.41 -14.53
N ARG A 110 8.59 -12.10 -13.40
CA ARG A 110 7.58 -11.88 -12.34
C ARG A 110 7.71 -10.49 -11.73
N TRP A 111 8.93 -10.06 -11.44
CA TRP A 111 9.17 -8.73 -10.91
C TRP A 111 8.84 -7.64 -11.92
N GLU A 112 9.23 -7.81 -13.19
CA GLU A 112 8.91 -6.86 -14.26
C GLU A 112 7.40 -6.66 -14.39
N THR A 113 6.65 -7.77 -14.42
CA THR A 113 5.18 -7.73 -14.46
C THR A 113 4.63 -6.99 -13.24
N MET A 114 5.12 -7.32 -12.04
CA MET A 114 4.66 -6.73 -10.80
C MET A 114 4.94 -5.22 -10.77
N VAL A 115 6.18 -4.80 -11.01
CA VAL A 115 6.60 -3.38 -10.99
C VAL A 115 5.84 -2.56 -12.02
N LYS A 116 5.68 -3.09 -13.24
CA LYS A 116 4.92 -2.42 -14.30
C LYS A 116 3.49 -2.12 -13.85
N THR A 117 2.78 -3.12 -13.32
CA THR A 117 1.40 -2.95 -12.82
C THR A 117 1.30 -1.90 -11.72
N ILE A 118 2.22 -1.91 -10.75
CA ILE A 118 2.13 -0.98 -9.61
C ILE A 118 2.49 0.44 -10.03
N MET A 119 3.42 0.59 -10.96
CA MET A 119 3.75 1.90 -11.53
C MET A 119 2.56 2.47 -12.31
N GLU A 120 1.87 1.64 -13.10
CA GLU A 120 0.62 2.02 -13.78
C GLU A 120 -0.47 2.42 -12.78
N ASP A 121 -0.66 1.63 -11.72
CA ASP A 121 -1.60 1.96 -10.64
C ASP A 121 -1.24 3.29 -9.96
N CYS A 122 0.03 3.49 -9.61
CA CYS A 122 0.52 4.73 -9.00
C CYS A 122 0.28 5.94 -9.89
N ASN A 123 0.53 5.82 -11.20
CA ASN A 123 0.23 6.86 -12.17
C ASN A 123 -1.27 7.16 -12.23
N SER A 124 -2.12 6.12 -12.22
CA SER A 124 -3.59 6.29 -12.25
C SER A 124 -4.16 6.96 -11.00
N ILE A 125 -3.48 6.81 -9.86
CA ILE A 125 -3.85 7.45 -8.58
C ILE A 125 -3.54 8.96 -8.60
N GLY A 126 -2.58 9.38 -9.41
CA GLY A 126 -2.17 10.78 -9.57
C GLY A 126 -1.06 11.22 -8.62
N LEU A 127 -0.27 12.21 -9.07
CA LEU A 127 0.96 12.66 -8.40
C LEU A 127 0.74 13.30 -7.02
N ASP A 128 -0.46 13.79 -6.74
CA ASP A 128 -0.83 14.35 -5.43
C ASP A 128 -0.96 13.26 -4.35
N ARG A 129 -1.24 12.03 -4.78
CA ARG A 129 -1.55 10.90 -3.91
C ARG A 129 -0.58 9.73 -4.05
N CYS A 130 0.18 9.62 -5.13
CA CYS A 130 1.21 8.59 -5.28
C CYS A 130 2.49 9.16 -5.89
N ILE A 131 3.63 8.82 -5.27
CA ILE A 131 4.95 9.13 -5.82
C ILE A 131 5.83 7.89 -5.88
N THR A 132 6.55 7.76 -6.99
CA THR A 132 7.55 6.73 -7.21
C THR A 132 8.93 7.22 -6.76
N ILE A 133 9.63 6.39 -6.01
CA ILE A 133 10.93 6.65 -5.40
C ILE A 133 11.88 5.57 -5.90
N ARG A 134 12.97 5.96 -6.54
CA ARG A 134 14.02 5.03 -6.93
C ARG A 134 14.88 4.69 -5.72
N TYR A 135 15.02 3.41 -5.40
CA TYR A 135 15.78 2.95 -4.25
C TYR A 135 17.25 3.43 -4.31
N GLU A 136 17.87 3.36 -5.48
CA GLU A 136 19.27 3.76 -5.65
C GLU A 136 19.45 5.24 -5.35
N ARG A 137 18.53 6.09 -5.80
CA ARG A 137 18.55 7.53 -5.46
C ARG A 137 18.30 7.77 -3.98
N LEU A 138 17.37 7.02 -3.37
CA LEU A 138 17.11 7.15 -1.94
C LEU A 138 18.35 6.80 -1.09
N VAL A 139 19.16 5.82 -1.52
CA VAL A 139 20.39 5.45 -0.81
C VAL A 139 21.54 6.43 -1.11
N LEU A 140 21.73 6.82 -2.38
CA LEU A 140 22.83 7.69 -2.79
C LEU A 140 22.61 9.17 -2.42
N GLU A 141 21.37 9.64 -2.42
CA GLU A 141 20.95 11.03 -2.22
C GLU A 141 19.86 11.15 -1.14
N SER A 142 20.04 10.45 -0.01
CA SER A 142 19.03 10.32 1.06
C SER A 142 18.41 11.64 1.50
N GLU A 143 19.23 12.66 1.77
CA GLU A 143 18.72 13.97 2.24
C GLU A 143 17.83 14.64 1.18
N LEU A 144 18.29 14.66 -0.07
CA LEU A 144 17.57 15.28 -1.18
C LEU A 144 16.23 14.58 -1.44
N GLU A 145 16.23 13.24 -1.47
CA GLU A 145 15.02 12.46 -1.71
C GLU A 145 14.01 12.57 -0.55
N MET A 146 14.48 12.60 0.70
CA MET A 146 13.59 12.80 1.86
C MET A 146 13.00 14.22 1.88
N LYS A 147 13.79 15.26 1.56
CA LYS A 147 13.27 16.63 1.40
C LYS A 147 12.20 16.71 0.31
N ARG A 148 12.43 16.09 -0.85
CA ARG A 148 11.46 15.98 -1.96
C ARG A 148 10.18 15.26 -1.56
N LEU A 149 10.28 14.27 -0.68
CA LEU A 149 9.15 13.48 -0.22
C LEU A 149 8.23 14.23 0.76
N PHE A 150 8.82 15.07 1.62
CA PHE A 150 8.08 15.87 2.60
C PHE A 150 7.52 17.17 2.04
N SER A 151 8.04 17.66 0.90
CA SER A 151 7.50 18.85 0.23
C SER A 151 6.20 18.59 -0.56
N LYS A 152 5.77 17.32 -0.67
CA LYS A 152 4.56 16.90 -1.40
C LYS A 152 3.48 16.34 -0.49
#